data_AF-E5V5R4-F1
#
_entry.id   AF-E5V5R4-F1
#
_cell.length_a   1.000
_cell.length_b   1.000
_cell.length_c   1.000
_cell.angle_alpha   90.00
_cell.angle_beta   90.00
_cell.angle_gamma   90.00
#
_symmetry.space_group_name_H-M   'P 1'
#
loop_
_entity.id
_entity.type
_entity.pdbx_description
1 polymer ?
#
loop_
_entity_poly.entity_id
_entity_poly.type
_entity_poly.pdbx_seq_one_letter_code
_entity_poly.pdbx_strand_id
1 'polypeptide(L)' 'MEYTEQTTLSKYVKAMRKQYNLTQVELSEKSGVGLRFVRELEQGKQTLRLDKVNQLLSLFGSEVGAVPITKTDE' A
#
# COMPACT_ATOMS: atom_id res chain seq x y z
N MET A 1 -0.78 -20.09 7.71
CA MET A 1 -0.37 -18.90 6.95
C MET A 1 -1.62 -18.43 6.25
N GLU A 2 -2.31 -17.44 6.82
CA GLU A 2 -3.60 -16.97 6.32
C GLU A 2 -3.32 -16.08 5.11
N TYR A 3 -3.76 -16.51 3.92
CA TYR A 3 -3.63 -15.70 2.71
C TYR A 3 -4.60 -14.54 2.84
N THR A 4 -4.09 -13.37 3.17
CA THR A 4 -4.90 -12.15 3.25
C THR A 4 -5.26 -11.73 1.82
N GLU A 5 -6.55 -11.59 1.54
CA GLU A 5 -7.04 -11.00 0.29
C GLU A 5 -6.35 -9.65 0.05
N GLN A 6 -5.66 -9.50 -1.08
CA GLN A 6 -4.99 -8.24 -1.40
C GLN A 6 -6.01 -7.16 -1.75
N THR A 7 -6.07 -6.12 -0.91
CA THR A 7 -6.89 -4.93 -1.13
C THR A 7 -6.47 -4.17 -2.40
N THR A 8 -7.37 -3.36 -2.96
CA THR A 8 -7.06 -2.48 -4.09
C THR A 8 -5.84 -1.60 -3.80
N LEU A 9 -5.72 -1.10 -2.56
CA LEU A 9 -4.57 -0.33 -2.10
C LEU A 9 -3.27 -1.14 -2.10
N SER A 10 -3.27 -2.38 -1.59
CA SER A 10 -2.05 -3.20 -1.54
C SER A 10 -1.55 -3.57 -2.93
N LYS A 11 -2.47 -3.89 -3.85
CA LYS A 11 -2.17 -4.13 -5.27
C LYS A 11 -1.57 -2.89 -5.91
N TYR A 12 -2.18 -1.72 -5.70
CA TYR A 12 -1.69 -0.45 -6.22
C TYR A 12 -0.27 -0.13 -5.74
N VAL A 13 -0.02 -0.18 -4.43
CA VAL A 13 1.31 0.13 -3.86
C VAL A 13 2.38 -0.84 -4.39
N LYS A 14 2.06 -2.13 -4.47
CA LYS A 14 2.97 -3.15 -5.01
C LYS A 14 3.26 -2.92 -6.49
N ALA A 15 2.27 -2.50 -7.28
CA ALA A 15 2.43 -2.17 -8.69
C ALA A 15 3.34 -0.94 -8.87
N MET A 16 3.07 0.14 -8.13
CA MET A 16 3.91 1.34 -8.14
C MET A 16 5.35 1.02 -7.75
N ARG A 17 5.56 0.28 -6.66
CA ARG A 17 6.91 -0.13 -6.25
C ARG A 17 7.67 -0.85 -7.37
N LYS A 18 7.02 -1.78 -8.07
CA LYS A 18 7.61 -2.49 -9.21
C LYS A 18 7.87 -1.58 -10.40
N GLN A 19 6.95 -0.67 -10.73
CA GLN A 19 7.09 0.30 -11.82
C GLN A 19 8.32 1.21 -11.64
N TYR A 20 8.58 1.64 -10.40
CA TYR A 20 9.76 2.44 -10.05
C TYR A 20 11.01 1.58 -9.73
N ASN A 21 10.93 0.27 -9.94
CA ASN A 21 12.02 -0.69 -9.71
C ASN A 21 12.63 -0.62 -8.29
N LEU A 22 11.78 -0.42 -7.28
CA LEU A 22 12.20 -0.34 -5.88
C LEU A 22 12.03 -1.69 -5.16
N THR A 23 12.98 -2.01 -4.29
CA THR A 23 12.81 -3.04 -3.26
C THR A 23 11.90 -2.53 -2.14
N GLN A 24 11.38 -3.43 -1.29
CA GLN A 24 10.59 -3.03 -0.12
C GLN A 24 11.42 -2.20 0.88
N VAL A 25 12.72 -2.44 0.95
CA VAL A 25 13.67 -1.69 1.80
C VAL A 25 13.82 -0.27 1.28
N GLU A 26 14.10 -0.10 -0.01
CA GLU A 26 14.24 1.24 -0.60
C GLU A 26 12.93 2.04 -0.54
N LEU A 27 11.77 1.39 -0.72
CA LEU A 27 10.48 2.06 -0.56
C LEU A 27 10.28 2.54 0.88
N SER A 28 10.63 1.71 1.86
CA SER A 28 10.56 2.05 3.29
C SER A 28 11.45 3.26 3.61
N GLU A 29 12.70 3.23 3.16
CA GLU A 29 13.66 4.31 3.38
C GLU A 29 13.22 5.61 2.72
N LYS A 30 12.82 5.56 1.44
CA LYS A 30 12.38 6.75 0.69
C LYS A 30 11.11 7.37 1.26
N SER A 31 10.18 6.56 1.76
CA SER A 31 8.91 7.07 2.34
C SER A 31 9.06 7.51 3.79
N GLY A 32 10.14 7.12 4.48
CA GLY A 32 10.30 7.37 5.91
C GLY A 32 9.32 6.58 6.79
N VAL A 33 8.80 5.45 6.28
CA VAL A 33 7.98 4.49 7.05
C VAL A 33 8.81 3.23 7.31
N GLY A 34 8.52 2.49 8.38
CA GLY A 34 9.29 1.27 8.70
C GLY A 34 9.04 0.13 7.72
N LEU A 35 10.05 -0.73 7.51
CA LEU A 35 9.98 -1.87 6.57
C LEU A 35 8.82 -2.83 6.88
N ARG A 36 8.53 -3.04 8.16
CA ARG A 36 7.38 -3.84 8.61
C ARG A 36 6.06 -3.27 8.09
N PHE A 37 5.91 -1.94 8.08
CA PHE A 37 4.71 -1.29 7.56
C PHE A 37 4.53 -1.54 6.07
N VAL A 38 5.60 -1.41 5.27
CA VAL A 38 5.55 -1.70 3.82
C VAL A 38 5.11 -3.15 3.56
N ARG A 39 5.65 -4.11 4.31
CA ARG A 39 5.26 -5.53 4.18
C ARG A 39 3.80 -5.76 4.54
N GLU A 40 3.36 -5.24 5.69
CA GLU A 40 1.96 -5.35 6.13
C GLU A 40 0.99 -4.70 5.13
N LEU A 41 1.35 -3.53 4.59
CA LEU A 41 0.58 -2.84 3.56
C LEU A 41 0.48 -3.67 2.26
N GLU A 42 1.60 -4.17 1.73
CA GLU A 42 1.60 -4.99 0.51
C GLU A 42 0.92 -6.36 0.69
N GLN A 43 0.93 -6.89 1.91
CA GLN A 43 0.21 -8.12 2.26
C GLN A 43 -1.30 -7.89 2.44
N GLY A 44 -1.77 -6.63 2.44
CA GLY A 44 -3.19 -6.34 2.58
C GLY A 44 -3.69 -6.42 4.02
N LYS A 45 -2.86 -6.05 5.01
CA LYS A 45 -3.29 -5.95 6.41
C LYS A 45 -4.58 -5.12 6.52
N GLN A 46 -5.58 -5.67 7.22
CA GLN A 46 -6.90 -5.05 7.35
C GLN A 46 -6.86 -3.67 8.00
N THR A 47 -5.93 -3.44 8.94
CA THR A 47 -5.81 -2.18 9.68
C THR A 47 -4.44 -1.56 9.49
N LEU A 48 -4.43 -0.33 8.97
CA LEU A 48 -3.25 0.48 8.74
C LEU A 48 -3.54 1.92 9.16
N ARG A 49 -2.52 2.64 9.62
CA ARG A 49 -2.70 4.04 9.99
C ARG A 49 -2.67 4.92 8.75
N LEU A 50 -3.69 5.77 8.59
CA LEU A 50 -3.89 6.59 7.40
C LEU A 50 -2.75 7.58 7.15
N ASP A 51 -2.21 8.18 8.21
CA ASP A 51 -1.05 9.08 8.15
C ASP A 51 0.14 8.40 7.47
N LYS A 52 0.40 7.14 7.80
CA LYS A 52 1.50 6.37 7.22
C LYS A 52 1.21 5.87 5.81
N VAL A 53 -0.04 5.58 5.49
CA VAL A 53 -0.44 5.27 4.12
C VAL A 53 -0.22 6.50 3.23
N ASN A 54 -0.71 7.67 3.63
CA ASN A 54 -0.53 8.90 2.86
C ASN A 54 0.94 9.34 2.77
N GLN A 55 1.73 9.14 3.83
CA GLN A 55 3.18 9.37 3.77
C GLN A 55 3.84 8.55 2.64
N LEU A 56 3.46 7.28 2.51
CA LEU A 56 3.98 6.43 1.43
C LEU A 56 3.42 6.81 0.05
N LEU A 57 2.11 7.07 -0.06
CA LEU A 57 1.47 7.44 -1.32
C LEU A 57 1.96 8.79 -1.88
N SER A 58 2.41 9.70 -1.01
CA SER A 58 2.97 10.99 -1.43
C SER A 58 4.20 10.84 -2.33
N LEU A 59 4.99 9.77 -2.18
CA LEU A 59 6.11 9.46 -3.08
C LEU A 59 5.66 9.23 -4.53
N PHE A 60 4.41 8.82 -4.70
CA PHE A 60 3.78 8.52 -5.96
C PHE A 60 2.81 9.61 -6.40
N GLY A 61 2.83 10.77 -5.74
CA GLY A 61 1.91 11.88 -6.02
C GLY A 61 0.44 11.52 -5.79
N SER A 62 0.16 10.61 -4.86
CA SER A 62 -1.18 10.09 -4.59
C SER A 62 -1.54 10.22 -3.11
N GLU A 63 -2.84 10.13 -2.81
CA GLU A 63 -3.38 10.10 -1.45
C GLU A 63 -4.60 9.19 -1.38
N VAL A 64 -4.98 8.78 -0.18
CA VAL A 64 -6.24 8.09 0.08
C VAL A 64 -7.42 9.06 -0.05
N GLY A 65 -8.53 8.58 -0.62
CA GLY A 65 -9.76 9.36 -0.76
C GLY A 65 -11.00 8.49 -0.65
N ALA A 66 -12.15 9.14 -0.44
CA ALA A 66 -13.44 8.46 -0.51
C ALA A 66 -13.75 8.10 -1.97
N VAL A 67 -13.91 6.81 -2.24
CA VAL A 67 -14.31 6.29 -3.56
C VAL A 67 -15.60 5.49 -3.43
N PRO A 68 -16.46 5.45 -4.47
CA PRO A 68 -17.62 4.57 -4.47
C PRO A 68 -17.20 3.11 -4.25
N ILE A 69 -17.98 2.39 -3.44
CA ILE A 69 -17.79 0.94 -3.29
C ILE A 69 -18.37 0.28 -4.53
N THR A 70 -17.51 -0.26 -5.40
CA THR A 70 -17.94 -1.18 -6.46
C THR A 70 -18.28 -2.51 -5.81
N LYS A 71 -19.56 -2.79 -5.63
CA LYS A 71 -20.01 -4.16 -5.42
C LYS A 71 -19.89 -4.85 -6.77
N THR A 72 -18.80 -5.60 -6.97
CA THR A 72 -18.88 -6.75 -7.87
C THR A 72 -19.79 -7.73 -7.15
N ASP A 73 -21.08 -7.69 -7.49
CA ASP A 73 -21.99 -8.79 -7.19
C ASP A 73 -21.34 -10.05 -7.79
N GLU A 74 -21.14 -11.07 -6.96
CA GLU A 74 -20.65 -12.39 -7.39
C GLU A 74 -21.57 -13.00 -8.46
#